data_AF-A0A482WJV3-F1
#
_entry.id   AF-A0A482WJV3-F1
#
_cell.length_a   1.000
_cell.length_b   1.000
_cell.length_c   1.000
_cell.angle_alpha   90.00
_cell.angle_beta   90.00
_cell.angle_gamma   90.00
#
_symmetry.space_group_name_H-M   'P 1'
#
loop_
_entity.id
_entity.type
_entity.pdbx_description
1 polymer ?
#
loop_
_entity_poly.entity_id
_entity_poly.type
_entity_poly.pdbx_seq_one_letter_code
_entity_poly.pdbx_strand_id
1 'polypeptide(L)'
;MPPMEVTAGTISMLLIASIGHLTSGSNDKACSNNCSSPISFKDPDVPSIKISQQEKLVTIYRAPPLVVGQAYKVTRKRTMCPVGLEPALDKGCRNLISEPTFPIDQASKFLASPFCWRGPLCPPDTNECDASGTIHCEDNATLSEQSIIKFSYTHMRRVNYFSGSCVQDWNCDITPVNYPLYFDNSNELSIRVYTTGTDGLKKLLSFKTPVVWKDTRGYFNIVPPVPYKSDSKSKAKCLTRDQDVVCITTKSK
;
A
#
# COMPACT_ATOMS: atom_id res chain seq x y z
N MET A 1 12.76 14.44 12.02
CA MET A 1 12.77 12.98 11.94
C MET A 1 14.06 12.52 11.27
N PRO A 2 14.84 11.60 11.86
CA PRO A 2 16.03 11.06 11.22
C PRO A 2 15.67 10.16 10.01
N PRO A 3 16.56 10.03 9.01
CA PRO A 3 16.34 9.13 7.88
C PRO A 3 16.29 7.66 8.35
N MET A 4 15.33 6.91 7.81
CA MET A 4 15.24 5.46 8.00
C MET A 4 16.42 4.78 7.27
N GLU A 5 17.34 4.19 8.03
CA GLU A 5 18.35 3.25 7.53
C GLU A 5 17.78 1.84 7.73
N VAL A 6 17.54 1.11 6.63
CA VAL A 6 17.10 -0.29 6.70
C VAL A 6 18.31 -1.18 6.48
N THR A 7 18.74 -1.87 7.53
CA THR A 7 19.62 -3.04 7.45
C THR A 7 18.76 -4.27 7.65
N ALA A 8 18.75 -5.19 6.68
CA ALA A 8 17.99 -6.43 6.79
C ALA A 8 18.67 -7.37 7.80
N GLY A 9 17.90 -7.86 8.78
CA GLY A 9 18.35 -8.85 9.76
C GLY A 9 17.17 -9.39 10.57
N THR A 10 16.76 -10.61 10.28
CA THR A 10 15.66 -11.37 10.90
C THR A 10 16.03 -11.78 12.33
N ILE A 11 15.12 -11.67 13.30
CA ILE A 11 15.29 -12.23 14.65
C ILE A 11 14.03 -12.99 15.05
N SER A 12 14.18 -14.29 15.38
CA SER A 12 13.60 -14.91 16.58
C SER A 12 13.98 -16.38 16.68
N MET A 13 14.74 -16.74 17.72
CA MET A 13 14.57 -18.03 18.40
C MET A 13 14.73 -17.81 19.90
N LEU A 14 13.66 -18.15 20.62
CA LEU A 14 13.55 -18.20 22.06
C LEU A 14 14.09 -19.58 22.51
N LEU A 15 15.10 -19.62 23.37
CA LEU A 15 15.52 -20.86 24.04
C LEU A 15 15.00 -20.85 25.48
N ILE A 16 14.05 -21.74 25.77
CA ILE A 16 13.56 -22.00 27.12
C ILE A 16 14.51 -23.02 27.76
N ALA A 17 15.23 -22.62 28.80
CA ALA A 17 16.03 -23.52 29.61
C ALA A 17 15.15 -24.20 30.67
N SER A 18 15.06 -25.52 30.61
CA SER A 18 14.35 -26.35 31.60
C SER A 18 15.18 -26.47 32.88
N ILE A 19 14.61 -26.11 34.03
CA ILE A 19 15.20 -26.28 35.35
C ILE A 19 14.89 -27.70 35.84
N GLY A 20 15.91 -28.56 35.92
CA GLY A 20 15.81 -29.88 36.55
C GLY A 20 15.81 -29.76 38.09
N HIS A 21 14.73 -30.22 38.72
CA HIS A 21 14.63 -30.42 40.16
C HIS A 21 15.46 -31.66 40.58
N LEU A 22 16.32 -31.51 41.59
CA LEU A 22 16.94 -32.63 42.30
C LEU A 22 16.32 -32.73 43.70
N THR A 23 15.51 -33.77 43.92
CA THR A 23 15.06 -34.19 45.24
C THR A 23 16.12 -35.10 45.86
N SER A 24 16.57 -34.72 47.06
CA SER A 24 17.51 -35.48 47.90
C SER A 24 16.75 -36.57 48.65
N GLY A 25 17.14 -37.83 48.43
CA GLY A 25 16.69 -38.99 49.20
C GLY A 25 17.92 -39.73 49.72
N SER A 26 18.18 -39.60 51.02
CA SER A 26 19.26 -40.25 51.75
C SER A 26 18.97 -41.75 51.92
N ASN A 27 19.98 -42.58 51.63
CA ASN A 27 20.14 -43.91 52.22
C ASN A 27 21.64 -44.19 52.34
N ASP A 28 22.13 -44.18 53.57
CA ASP A 28 23.50 -44.48 53.95
C ASP A 28 23.85 -45.93 53.59
N LYS A 29 24.69 -46.10 52.56
CA LYS A 29 25.49 -47.30 52.34
C LYS A 29 26.96 -46.93 52.51
N ALA A 30 27.60 -47.58 53.48
CA ALA A 30 29.02 -47.50 53.73
C ALA A 30 29.81 -47.82 52.45
N CYS A 31 30.55 -46.83 51.93
CA CYS A 31 31.39 -46.98 50.74
C CYS A 31 32.54 -47.97 51.02
N SER A 32 32.63 -49.00 50.19
CA SER A 32 33.73 -49.97 50.18
C SER A 32 35.05 -49.31 49.74
N ASN A 33 36.18 -49.77 50.31
CA ASN A 33 37.56 -49.31 50.13
C ASN A 33 38.17 -49.37 48.71
N ASN A 34 37.35 -49.43 47.66
CA ASN A 34 37.80 -49.23 46.28
C ASN A 34 37.35 -47.85 45.82
N CYS A 35 38.17 -46.85 46.10
CA CYS A 35 38.02 -45.53 45.51
C CYS A 35 38.11 -45.68 43.99
N SER A 36 36.99 -45.44 43.30
CA SER A 36 36.99 -45.28 41.85
C SER A 36 37.98 -44.18 41.48
N SER A 37 38.76 -44.42 40.41
CA SER A 37 39.73 -43.48 39.85
C SER A 37 39.16 -42.05 39.79
N PRO A 38 40.00 -41.01 39.94
CA PRO A 38 39.54 -39.62 39.99
C PRO A 38 38.59 -39.31 38.83
N ILE A 39 37.36 -38.91 39.17
CA ILE A 39 36.32 -38.56 38.21
C ILE A 39 36.71 -37.20 37.62
N SER A 40 36.97 -37.15 36.31
CA SER A 40 37.15 -35.89 35.59
C SER A 40 35.82 -35.46 35.01
N PHE A 41 35.37 -34.26 35.33
CA PHE A 41 34.21 -33.66 34.69
C PHE A 41 34.62 -33.23 33.28
N LYS A 42 33.93 -33.73 32.25
CA LYS A 42 34.13 -33.26 30.89
C LYS A 42 33.55 -31.85 30.78
N ASP A 43 34.37 -30.90 30.34
CA ASP A 43 33.89 -29.56 30.05
C ASP A 43 32.76 -29.62 28.99
N PRO A 44 31.71 -28.79 29.13
CA PRO A 44 30.66 -28.73 28.13
C PRO A 44 31.23 -28.30 26.78
N ASP A 45 30.94 -29.07 25.73
CA ASP A 45 31.30 -28.73 24.36
C ASP A 45 30.54 -27.45 23.94
N VAL A 46 31.23 -26.31 23.93
CA VAL A 46 30.66 -25.01 23.50
C VAL A 46 30.75 -24.93 21.97
N PRO A 47 29.63 -24.82 21.23
CA PRO A 47 29.68 -24.68 19.78
C PRO A 47 30.39 -23.38 19.39
N SER A 48 31.45 -23.48 18.59
CA SER A 48 32.20 -22.30 18.14
C SER A 48 31.39 -21.52 17.11
N ILE A 49 30.89 -20.33 17.48
CA ILE A 49 30.28 -19.40 16.51
C ILE A 49 31.41 -18.57 15.90
N LYS A 50 31.70 -18.78 14.61
CA LYS A 50 32.68 -17.97 13.88
C LYS A 50 32.03 -16.67 13.41
N ILE A 51 32.16 -15.62 14.20
CA ILE A 51 31.78 -14.26 13.80
C ILE A 51 33.03 -13.58 13.27
N SER A 52 32.99 -13.11 12.02
CA SER A 52 34.08 -12.31 11.44
C SER A 52 33.62 -10.87 11.20
N GLN A 53 34.50 -9.92 11.51
CA GLN A 53 34.29 -8.51 11.22
C GLN A 53 35.20 -8.08 10.09
N GLN A 54 34.63 -7.46 9.05
CA GLN A 54 35.37 -6.98 7.89
C GLN A 54 34.90 -5.57 7.51
N GLU A 55 35.83 -4.73 7.05
CA GLU A 55 35.47 -3.47 6.40
C GLU A 55 35.29 -3.70 4.90
N LYS A 56 34.15 -3.28 4.36
CA LYS A 56 33.82 -3.40 2.93
C LYS A 56 33.44 -2.03 2.37
N LEU A 57 33.77 -1.82 1.09
CA LEU A 57 33.23 -0.70 0.33
C LEU A 57 31.83 -1.08 -0.16
N VAL A 58 30.85 -0.25 0.16
CA VAL A 58 29.45 -0.43 -0.22
C VAL A 58 28.92 0.80 -0.94
N THR A 59 27.86 0.63 -1.71
CA THR A 59 27.10 1.74 -2.26
C THR A 59 25.84 1.92 -1.42
N ILE A 60 25.66 3.11 -0.86
CA ILE A 60 24.48 3.45 -0.05
C ILE A 60 23.50 4.19 -0.93
N TYR A 61 22.23 3.79 -0.88
CA TYR A 61 21.16 4.47 -1.58
C TYR A 61 20.19 5.07 -0.57
N ARG A 62 19.85 6.34 -0.79
CA ARG A 62 18.99 7.12 0.10
C ARG A 62 17.85 7.71 -0.71
N ALA A 63 16.64 7.49 -0.24
CA ALA A 63 15.42 8.11 -0.75
C ALA A 63 14.73 8.84 0.42
N PRO A 64 13.86 9.84 0.16
CA PRO A 64 13.01 10.35 1.22
C PRO A 64 12.14 9.22 1.78
N PRO A 65 11.77 9.26 3.07
CA PRO A 65 10.93 8.22 3.66
C PRO A 65 9.55 8.16 3.01
N LEU A 66 9.09 9.28 2.43
CA LEU A 66 7.80 9.44 1.81
C LEU A 66 7.94 10.11 0.44
N VAL A 67 7.09 9.71 -0.50
CA VAL A 67 6.84 10.45 -1.76
C VAL A 67 5.39 10.89 -1.80
N VAL A 68 5.13 12.09 -2.33
CA VAL A 68 3.78 12.58 -2.54
C VAL A 68 3.28 12.07 -3.90
N GLY A 69 2.15 11.39 -3.90
CA GLY A 69 1.37 11.08 -5.08
C GLY A 69 -0.04 11.68 -4.98
N GLN A 70 -0.94 11.29 -5.86
CA GLN A 70 -2.34 11.70 -5.83
C GLN A 70 -3.25 10.48 -5.88
N ALA A 71 -4.37 10.57 -5.16
CA ALA A 71 -5.51 9.70 -5.29
C ALA A 71 -6.61 10.43 -6.05
N TYR A 72 -7.33 9.69 -6.89
CA TYR A 72 -8.41 10.16 -7.74
C TYR A 72 -9.57 9.18 -7.68
N LYS A 73 -10.74 9.65 -7.24
CA LYS A 73 -11.96 8.85 -7.21
C LYS A 73 -13.09 9.62 -7.87
N VAL A 74 -13.83 8.94 -8.74
CA VAL A 74 -15.07 9.47 -9.34
C VAL A 74 -16.22 8.58 -8.92
N THR A 75 -17.30 9.20 -8.48
CA THR A 75 -18.53 8.51 -8.09
C THR A 75 -19.70 9.15 -8.82
N ARG A 76 -20.48 8.35 -9.54
CA ARG A 76 -21.71 8.77 -10.19
C ARG A 76 -22.89 8.34 -9.33
N LYS A 77 -23.70 9.29 -8.90
CA LYS A 77 -24.96 9.05 -8.18
C LYS A 77 -26.11 9.30 -9.15
N ARG A 78 -27.07 8.38 -9.19
CA ARG A 78 -28.26 8.46 -10.03
C ARG A 78 -29.51 8.13 -9.22
N THR A 79 -30.58 8.85 -9.46
CA THR A 79 -31.92 8.54 -8.95
C THR A 79 -32.82 8.34 -10.16
N MET A 80 -33.34 7.13 -10.35
CA MET A 80 -34.21 6.80 -11.47
C MET A 80 -35.62 6.51 -10.97
N CYS A 81 -36.61 7.25 -11.47
CA CYS A 81 -38.01 7.05 -11.13
C CYS A 81 -38.76 6.52 -12.36
N PRO A 82 -39.35 5.32 -12.30
CA PRO A 82 -40.13 4.78 -13.40
C PRO A 82 -41.45 5.54 -13.57
N VAL A 83 -42.07 5.39 -14.75
CA VAL A 83 -43.42 5.91 -15.01
C VAL A 83 -44.44 5.18 -14.14
N GLY A 84 -45.30 5.91 -13.43
CA GLY A 84 -46.44 5.29 -12.75
C GLY A 84 -47.22 6.23 -11.84
N LEU A 85 -48.55 6.20 -11.98
CA LEU A 85 -49.52 6.83 -11.06
C LEU A 85 -49.96 5.89 -9.93
N GLU A 86 -49.60 4.61 -10.01
CA GLU A 86 -50.10 3.58 -9.09
C GLU A 86 -49.23 3.49 -7.81
N PRO A 87 -49.85 3.32 -6.64
CA PRO A 87 -49.18 2.95 -5.40
C PRO A 87 -48.80 1.45 -5.43
N ALA A 88 -48.12 1.02 -6.49
CA ALA A 88 -47.50 -0.29 -6.49
C ALA A 88 -46.21 -0.17 -5.66
N LEU A 89 -46.09 -0.98 -4.61
CA LEU A 89 -45.03 -0.94 -3.59
C LEU A 89 -43.59 -1.10 -4.16
N ASP A 90 -43.47 -1.40 -5.45
CA ASP A 90 -42.23 -1.61 -6.21
C ASP A 90 -41.89 -0.49 -7.21
N LYS A 91 -42.77 0.49 -7.43
CA LYS A 91 -42.58 1.62 -8.38
C LYS A 91 -41.90 2.84 -7.75
N GLY A 92 -41.06 2.62 -6.73
CA GLY A 92 -40.27 3.68 -6.10
C GLY A 92 -39.08 4.13 -6.95
N CYS A 93 -38.61 5.35 -6.70
CA CYS A 93 -37.34 5.82 -7.26
C CYS A 93 -36.17 4.98 -6.76
N ARG A 94 -35.31 4.53 -7.67
CA ARG A 94 -34.12 3.75 -7.37
C ARG A 94 -32.92 4.66 -7.29
N ASN A 95 -32.23 4.65 -6.15
CA ASN A 95 -30.95 5.33 -5.99
C ASN A 95 -29.81 4.36 -6.32
N LEU A 96 -28.96 4.76 -7.25
CA LEU A 96 -27.85 3.97 -7.77
C LEU A 96 -26.56 4.77 -7.59
N ILE A 97 -25.54 4.14 -7.02
CA ILE A 97 -24.21 4.70 -6.89
C ILE A 97 -23.26 3.80 -7.67
N SER A 98 -22.47 4.39 -8.56
CA SER A 98 -21.53 3.66 -9.41
C SER A 98 -20.18 4.36 -9.43
N GLU A 99 -19.10 3.58 -9.42
CA GLU A 99 -17.72 4.06 -9.53
C GLU A 99 -17.21 3.71 -10.93
N PRO A 100 -17.16 4.67 -11.86
CA PRO A 100 -16.77 4.36 -13.22
C PRO A 100 -15.32 3.90 -13.28
N THR A 101 -15.06 2.98 -14.21
CA THR A 101 -13.74 2.38 -14.38
C THR A 101 -13.12 2.85 -15.68
N PHE A 102 -11.96 3.47 -15.59
CA PHE A 102 -11.14 3.96 -16.70
C PHE A 102 -9.97 3.04 -17.01
N PRO A 103 -9.58 2.96 -18.30
CA PRO A 103 -8.26 2.51 -18.70
C PRO A 103 -7.13 3.30 -18.00
N ILE A 104 -6.00 2.65 -17.73
CA ILE A 104 -4.90 3.24 -16.95
C ILE A 104 -4.26 4.44 -17.65
N ASP A 105 -4.15 4.40 -18.97
CA ASP A 105 -3.67 5.49 -19.82
C ASP A 105 -4.56 6.74 -19.73
N GLN A 106 -5.89 6.55 -19.68
CA GLN A 106 -6.82 7.65 -19.48
C GLN A 106 -6.76 8.19 -18.04
N ALA A 107 -6.74 7.29 -17.05
CA ALA A 107 -6.59 7.66 -15.64
C ALA A 107 -5.29 8.45 -15.37
N SER A 108 -4.20 8.12 -16.07
CA SER A 108 -2.94 8.86 -15.97
C SER A 108 -3.08 10.32 -16.39
N LYS A 109 -3.89 10.62 -17.41
CA LYS A 109 -4.17 12.00 -17.84
C LYS A 109 -4.99 12.74 -16.80
N PHE A 110 -5.96 12.05 -16.19
CA PHE A 110 -6.82 12.63 -15.15
C PHE A 110 -6.04 12.98 -13.91
N LEU A 111 -5.20 12.04 -13.45
CA LEU A 111 -4.34 12.20 -12.31
C LEU A 111 -3.24 13.27 -12.52
N ALA A 112 -2.81 13.52 -13.76
CA ALA A 112 -1.88 14.62 -14.06
C ALA A 112 -2.55 16.00 -14.08
N SER A 113 -3.87 16.06 -14.08
CA SER A 113 -4.64 17.30 -14.15
C SER A 113 -5.09 17.74 -12.75
N PRO A 114 -5.06 19.05 -12.44
CA PRO A 114 -5.70 19.56 -11.23
C PRO A 114 -7.23 19.56 -11.32
N PHE A 115 -7.78 19.18 -12.48
CA PHE A 115 -9.21 19.23 -12.75
C PHE A 115 -9.86 17.87 -12.58
N CYS A 116 -11.12 17.90 -12.15
CA CYS A 116 -11.96 16.71 -12.12
C CYS A 116 -12.50 16.38 -13.51
N TRP A 117 -12.54 15.08 -13.83
CA TRP A 117 -13.12 14.52 -15.03
C TRP A 117 -14.38 13.73 -14.67
N ARG A 118 -15.47 14.03 -15.38
CA ARG A 118 -16.79 13.45 -15.14
C ARG A 118 -17.49 13.13 -16.45
N GLY A 119 -18.56 12.35 -16.36
CA GLY A 119 -19.38 12.05 -17.52
C GLY A 119 -20.32 13.20 -17.85
N PRO A 120 -21.06 13.07 -18.97
CA PRO A 120 -22.09 14.03 -19.33
C PRO A 120 -23.14 14.18 -18.22
N LEU A 121 -23.75 15.36 -18.18
CA LEU A 121 -24.96 15.58 -17.39
C LEU A 121 -26.21 15.18 -18.18
N CYS A 122 -27.35 15.28 -17.50
CA CYS A 122 -28.65 14.93 -18.00
C CYS A 122 -29.33 16.15 -18.63
N PRO A 123 -29.53 16.19 -19.96
CA PRO A 123 -29.09 17.32 -20.81
C PRO A 123 -27.79 18.05 -20.38
N PRO A 124 -27.04 18.68 -21.30
CA PRO A 124 -25.69 19.20 -21.01
C PRO A 124 -25.62 20.23 -19.87
N ASP A 125 -26.73 20.90 -19.57
CA ASP A 125 -26.80 22.00 -18.61
C ASP A 125 -27.61 21.69 -17.34
N THR A 126 -28.20 20.49 -17.24
CA THR A 126 -29.07 20.12 -16.11
C THR A 126 -28.66 18.78 -15.51
N ASN A 127 -29.00 18.54 -14.24
CA ASN A 127 -28.79 17.24 -13.62
C ASN A 127 -29.99 16.31 -13.81
N GLU A 128 -31.08 16.80 -14.40
CA GLU A 128 -32.38 16.13 -14.49
C GLU A 128 -32.72 15.79 -15.96
N CYS A 129 -33.08 14.55 -16.24
CA CYS A 129 -33.60 14.04 -17.51
C CYS A 129 -35.02 13.54 -17.31
N ASP A 130 -35.90 13.75 -18.29
CA ASP A 130 -37.24 13.18 -18.30
C ASP A 130 -37.52 12.40 -19.60
N ALA A 131 -38.52 11.53 -19.57
CA ALA A 131 -39.03 10.77 -20.71
C ALA A 131 -37.91 10.04 -21.46
N SER A 132 -37.76 10.25 -22.77
CA SER A 132 -36.70 9.61 -23.57
C SER A 132 -35.29 10.01 -23.13
N GLY A 133 -35.12 11.13 -22.44
CA GLY A 133 -33.83 11.58 -21.92
C GLY A 133 -33.27 10.70 -20.82
N THR A 134 -34.10 9.89 -20.14
CA THR A 134 -33.61 8.99 -19.07
C THR A 134 -32.63 7.94 -19.57
N ILE A 135 -32.56 7.69 -20.89
CA ILE A 135 -31.56 6.81 -21.50
C ILE A 135 -30.12 7.29 -21.21
N HIS A 136 -29.87 8.59 -21.18
CA HIS A 136 -28.55 9.15 -20.85
C HIS A 136 -28.15 8.87 -19.40
N CYS A 137 -29.13 8.64 -18.55
CA CYS A 137 -28.93 8.20 -17.19
C CYS A 137 -28.60 6.73 -17.09
N GLU A 138 -28.95 5.89 -18.06
CA GLU A 138 -28.58 4.48 -18.10
C GLU A 138 -27.23 4.27 -18.78
N ASP A 139 -26.94 5.07 -19.81
CA ASP A 139 -25.70 5.01 -20.57
C ASP A 139 -24.48 5.08 -19.65
N ASN A 140 -23.59 4.10 -19.77
CA ASN A 140 -22.24 4.17 -19.24
C ASN A 140 -21.43 5.12 -20.12
N ALA A 141 -21.82 6.40 -20.10
CA ALA A 141 -21.22 7.41 -20.95
C ALA A 141 -19.72 7.47 -20.71
N THR A 142 -18.97 7.46 -21.81
CA THR A 142 -17.56 7.80 -21.86
C THR A 142 -17.38 9.20 -21.26
N LEU A 143 -16.45 9.34 -20.30
CA LEU A 143 -16.20 10.66 -19.72
C LEU A 143 -15.69 11.61 -20.81
N SER A 144 -16.41 12.69 -21.06
CA SER A 144 -15.94 13.82 -21.85
C SER A 144 -15.24 14.83 -20.94
N GLU A 145 -14.24 15.52 -21.47
CA GLU A 145 -13.48 16.58 -20.81
C GLU A 145 -14.36 17.80 -20.48
N GLN A 146 -15.23 17.73 -19.46
CA GLN A 146 -16.08 18.88 -19.13
C GLN A 146 -16.29 19.10 -17.62
N SER A 147 -15.82 20.28 -17.22
CA SER A 147 -16.06 21.09 -16.02
C SER A 147 -15.77 20.51 -14.63
N ILE A 148 -14.89 21.24 -13.94
CA ILE A 148 -14.61 21.23 -12.50
C ILE A 148 -15.94 21.42 -11.75
N ILE A 149 -16.33 20.46 -10.91
CA ILE A 149 -17.50 20.62 -10.04
C ILE A 149 -17.06 20.65 -8.58
N LYS A 150 -17.53 21.68 -7.86
CA LYS A 150 -17.76 21.64 -6.41
C LYS A 150 -19.18 21.12 -6.21
N PHE A 151 -19.31 20.11 -5.35
CA PHE A 151 -20.54 19.42 -4.94
C PHE A 151 -21.80 20.31 -4.95
N SER A 152 -22.85 19.90 -5.67
CA SER A 152 -24.18 20.52 -5.59
C SER A 152 -25.22 19.42 -5.39
N TYR A 153 -25.68 19.25 -4.14
CA TYR A 153 -26.82 18.38 -3.85
C TYR A 153 -28.06 18.96 -4.55
N THR A 154 -28.42 18.35 -5.68
CA THR A 154 -29.68 18.68 -6.35
C THR A 154 -30.71 17.67 -5.87
N HIS A 155 -31.62 18.10 -4.99
CA HIS A 155 -32.81 17.30 -4.69
C HIS A 155 -33.63 17.17 -5.97
N MET A 156 -34.16 15.98 -6.26
CA MET A 156 -35.16 15.78 -7.31
C MET A 156 -36.28 16.80 -7.11
N ARG A 157 -36.35 17.81 -7.98
CA ARG A 157 -37.34 18.88 -7.79
C ARG A 157 -38.72 18.48 -8.29
N ARG A 158 -38.83 17.49 -9.17
CA ARG A 158 -40.11 17.04 -9.76
C ARG A 158 -40.10 15.55 -10.07
N VAL A 159 -41.08 14.83 -9.53
CA VAL A 159 -41.48 13.53 -10.08
C VAL A 159 -42.49 13.84 -11.17
N ASN A 160 -42.17 13.50 -12.42
CA ASN A 160 -43.15 13.58 -13.50
C ASN A 160 -44.04 12.33 -13.45
N TYR A 161 -45.35 12.51 -13.29
CA TYR A 161 -46.28 11.37 -13.13
C TYR A 161 -46.52 10.60 -14.45
N PHE A 162 -46.20 11.23 -15.59
CA PHE A 162 -46.49 10.69 -16.92
C PHE A 162 -45.26 10.26 -17.72
N SER A 163 -44.06 10.48 -17.18
CA SER A 163 -42.81 10.07 -17.80
C SER A 163 -41.79 9.65 -16.74
N GLY A 164 -40.86 8.75 -17.10
CA GLY A 164 -39.75 8.43 -16.22
C GLY A 164 -38.91 9.68 -16.02
N SER A 165 -38.33 9.83 -14.82
CA SER A 165 -37.40 10.90 -14.51
C SER A 165 -36.09 10.32 -14.01
N CYS A 166 -34.99 10.99 -14.31
CA CYS A 166 -33.70 10.65 -13.75
C CYS A 166 -32.94 11.88 -13.30
N VAL A 167 -32.31 11.80 -12.15
CA VAL A 167 -31.33 12.80 -11.70
C VAL A 167 -29.96 12.15 -11.60
N GLN A 168 -28.95 12.80 -12.16
CA GLN A 168 -27.58 12.34 -12.17
C GLN A 168 -26.64 13.40 -11.65
N ASP A 169 -25.75 12.98 -10.76
CA ASP A 169 -24.70 13.82 -10.21
C ASP A 169 -23.36 13.06 -10.19
N TRP A 170 -22.27 13.83 -10.22
CA TRP A 170 -20.90 13.33 -10.25
C TRP A 170 -20.12 13.92 -9.09
N ASN A 171 -19.59 13.06 -8.23
CA ASN A 171 -18.61 13.43 -7.23
C ASN A 171 -17.21 13.03 -7.66
N CYS A 172 -16.24 13.84 -7.26
CA CYS A 172 -14.87 13.69 -7.67
C CYS A 172 -13.91 14.18 -6.60
N ASP A 173 -13.09 13.25 -6.13
CA ASP A 173 -12.18 13.49 -5.03
C ASP A 173 -10.74 13.35 -5.54
N ILE A 174 -9.99 14.45 -5.48
CA ILE A 174 -8.55 14.49 -5.77
C ILE A 174 -7.85 14.81 -4.46
N THR A 175 -6.97 13.93 -3.99
CA THR A 175 -6.31 14.10 -2.69
C THR A 175 -4.83 13.75 -2.79
N PRO A 176 -3.91 14.60 -2.29
CA PRO A 176 -2.51 14.23 -2.19
C PRO A 176 -2.33 13.11 -1.16
N VAL A 177 -1.54 12.09 -1.49
CA VAL A 177 -1.28 10.94 -0.61
C VAL A 177 0.22 10.77 -0.42
N ASN A 178 0.63 10.56 0.83
CA ASN A 178 2.01 10.26 1.16
C ASN A 178 2.23 8.74 1.13
N TYR A 179 3.19 8.31 0.30
CA TYR A 179 3.54 6.91 0.11
C TYR A 179 4.88 6.61 0.73
N PRO A 180 4.99 5.61 1.63
CA PRO A 180 6.28 5.14 2.10
C PRO A 180 7.06 4.51 0.94
N LEU A 181 8.36 4.80 0.90
CA LEU A 181 9.29 4.23 -0.07
C LEU A 181 10.10 3.11 0.55
N TYR A 182 10.27 2.04 -0.22
CA TYR A 182 11.06 0.88 0.15
C TYR A 182 12.02 0.53 -0.97
N PHE A 183 13.19 0.03 -0.58
CA PHE A 183 14.15 -0.55 -1.52
C PHE A 183 13.93 -2.05 -1.63
N ASP A 184 13.93 -2.55 -2.86
CA ASP A 184 13.90 -3.97 -3.17
C ASP A 184 15.29 -4.40 -3.64
N ASN A 185 15.95 -5.21 -2.80
CA ASN A 185 17.29 -5.75 -3.01
C ASN A 185 17.29 -7.14 -3.66
N SER A 186 16.15 -7.58 -4.22
CA SER A 186 16.05 -8.89 -4.87
C SER A 186 16.87 -9.03 -6.16
N ASN A 187 17.38 -7.92 -6.72
CA ASN A 187 18.24 -7.95 -7.89
C ASN A 187 19.55 -7.22 -7.58
N GLU A 188 20.67 -7.93 -7.59
CA GLU A 188 22.00 -7.40 -7.30
C GLU A 188 22.47 -6.34 -8.31
N LEU A 189 21.89 -6.34 -9.52
CA LEU A 189 22.32 -5.47 -10.62
C LEU A 189 21.60 -4.13 -10.69
N SER A 190 20.45 -3.99 -10.05
CA SER A 190 19.64 -2.77 -10.18
C SER A 190 18.75 -2.55 -8.96
N ILE A 191 18.76 -1.33 -8.45
CA ILE A 191 17.84 -0.95 -7.39
C ILE A 191 16.47 -0.72 -7.93
N ARG A 192 15.52 -1.37 -7.27
CA ARG A 192 14.10 -1.12 -7.46
C ARG A 192 13.58 -0.43 -6.22
N VAL A 193 12.88 0.67 -6.44
CA VAL A 193 12.11 1.34 -5.37
C VAL A 193 10.66 0.93 -5.56
N TYR A 194 9.98 0.64 -4.47
CA TYR A 194 8.56 0.35 -4.49
C TYR A 194 7.84 1.09 -3.37
N THR A 195 6.54 1.23 -3.54
CA THR A 195 5.62 1.54 -2.45
C THR A 195 4.60 0.41 -2.30
N THR A 196 3.73 0.52 -1.31
CA THR A 196 2.66 -0.44 -1.07
C THR A 196 1.33 0.25 -1.34
N GLY A 197 0.50 -0.32 -2.20
CA GLY A 197 -0.85 0.18 -2.44
C GLY A 197 -1.76 -0.01 -1.22
N THR A 198 -2.99 0.51 -1.27
CA THR A 198 -3.95 0.28 -0.17
C THR A 198 -4.46 -1.17 -0.12
N ASP A 199 -4.21 -1.92 -1.19
CA ASP A 199 -4.40 -3.36 -1.32
C ASP A 199 -3.27 -4.19 -0.67
N GLY A 200 -2.22 -3.55 -0.14
CA GLY A 200 -1.05 -4.23 0.42
C GLY A 200 -0.09 -4.79 -0.63
N LEU A 201 -0.34 -4.58 -1.93
CA LEU A 201 0.52 -5.06 -3.00
C LEU A 201 1.65 -4.07 -3.30
N LYS A 202 2.84 -4.60 -3.61
CA LYS A 202 4.00 -3.81 -4.02
C LYS A 202 3.73 -3.14 -5.38
N LYS A 203 3.95 -1.83 -5.46
CA LYS A 203 3.90 -1.04 -6.69
C LYS A 203 5.32 -0.58 -7.00
N LEU A 204 5.93 -1.21 -8.00
CA LEU A 204 7.27 -0.85 -8.45
C LEU A 204 7.25 0.56 -9.03
N LEU A 205 8.15 1.41 -8.56
CA LEU A 205 8.26 2.79 -9.00
C LEU A 205 9.29 2.88 -10.13
N SER A 206 8.94 3.66 -11.14
CA SER A 206 9.87 4.09 -12.18
C SER A 206 10.40 5.47 -11.84
N PHE A 207 11.70 5.68 -12.03
CA PHE A 207 12.32 6.99 -11.84
C PHE A 207 11.97 7.99 -12.94
N LYS A 208 11.48 7.51 -14.09
CA LYS A 208 11.24 8.32 -15.30
C LYS A 208 9.78 8.45 -15.67
N THR A 209 8.95 7.47 -15.33
CA THR A 209 7.56 7.39 -15.80
C THR A 209 6.60 7.35 -14.61
N PRO A 210 5.48 8.08 -14.67
CA PRO A 210 4.44 7.97 -13.66
C PRO A 210 4.00 6.52 -13.48
N VAL A 211 3.79 6.15 -12.23
CA VAL A 211 3.23 4.84 -11.90
C VAL A 211 1.79 5.09 -11.52
N VAL A 212 0.88 4.51 -12.30
CA VAL A 212 -0.57 4.62 -12.10
C VAL A 212 -1.12 3.23 -11.84
N TRP A 213 -1.96 3.11 -10.82
CA TRP A 213 -2.68 1.89 -10.53
C TRP A 213 -4.08 2.19 -10.03
N LYS A 214 -4.92 1.15 -10.04
CA LYS A 214 -6.28 1.19 -9.50
C LYS A 214 -6.38 0.19 -8.35
N ASP A 215 -7.07 0.58 -7.29
CA ASP A 215 -7.54 -0.34 -6.27
C ASP A 215 -9.02 -0.08 -5.92
N THR A 216 -9.53 -0.71 -4.86
CA THR A 216 -10.93 -0.58 -4.41
C THR A 216 -11.33 0.83 -3.96
N ARG A 217 -10.36 1.71 -3.66
CA ARG A 217 -10.59 3.07 -3.18
C ARG A 217 -10.48 4.12 -4.29
N GLY A 218 -9.95 3.76 -5.46
CA GLY A 218 -9.85 4.65 -6.60
C GLY A 218 -8.61 4.42 -7.45
N TYR A 219 -8.21 5.47 -8.15
CA TYR A 219 -6.99 5.53 -8.95
C TYR A 219 -5.91 6.28 -8.19
N PHE A 220 -4.67 5.88 -8.38
CA PHE A 220 -3.54 6.47 -7.69
C PHE A 220 -2.41 6.69 -8.67
N ASN A 221 -1.69 7.80 -8.52
CA ASN A 221 -0.41 8.01 -9.19
C ASN A 221 0.69 8.36 -8.18
N ILE A 222 1.92 8.12 -8.62
CA ILE A 222 3.10 8.82 -8.13
C ILE A 222 3.78 9.46 -9.33
N VAL A 223 3.90 10.79 -9.30
CA VAL A 223 4.53 11.56 -10.38
C VAL A 223 6.05 11.59 -10.14
N PRO A 224 6.88 11.21 -11.14
CA PRO A 224 8.33 11.25 -11.02
C PRO A 224 8.86 12.70 -11.08
N PRO A 225 10.14 12.92 -10.75
CA PRO A 225 11.12 11.91 -10.32
C PRO A 225 10.95 11.52 -8.85
N VAL A 226 11.14 10.24 -8.54
CA VAL A 226 11.35 9.79 -7.15
C VAL A 226 12.79 10.16 -6.78
N PRO A 227 13.02 11.15 -5.90
CA PRO A 227 14.37 11.62 -5.65
C PRO A 227 15.15 10.56 -4.88
N TYR A 228 16.35 10.23 -5.35
CA TYR A 228 17.28 9.40 -4.61
C TYR A 228 18.71 9.91 -4.76
N LYS A 229 19.56 9.58 -3.79
CA LYS A 229 21.00 9.83 -3.82
C LYS A 229 21.72 8.51 -3.64
N SER A 230 22.85 8.37 -4.32
CA SER A 230 23.75 7.24 -4.16
C SER A 230 25.13 7.73 -3.74
N ASP A 231 25.67 7.14 -2.67
CA ASP A 231 27.02 7.38 -2.19
C ASP A 231 27.85 6.13 -2.45
N SER A 232 28.49 6.09 -3.63
CA SER A 232 29.39 4.99 -4.02
C SER A 232 30.69 5.04 -3.21
N LYS A 233 31.21 3.87 -2.80
CA LYS A 233 32.48 3.72 -2.06
C LYS A 233 32.41 4.17 -0.59
N SER A 234 31.25 4.05 0.03
CA SER A 234 31.13 4.25 1.48
C SER A 234 31.78 3.09 2.23
N LYS A 235 32.51 3.37 3.31
CA LYS A 235 33.04 2.32 4.19
C LYS A 235 31.95 1.83 5.13
N ALA A 236 31.73 0.52 5.15
CA ALA A 236 30.84 -0.14 6.10
C ALA A 236 31.59 -1.23 6.87
N LYS A 237 31.28 -1.34 8.16
CA LYS A 237 31.73 -2.44 9.01
C LYS A 237 30.69 -3.54 8.93
N CYS A 238 31.08 -4.68 8.38
CA CYS A 238 30.20 -5.82 8.20
C CYS A 238 30.56 -6.92 9.20
N LEU A 239 29.54 -7.46 9.87
CA LEU A 239 29.60 -8.68 10.64
C LEU A 239 29.09 -9.81 9.75
N THR A 240 29.89 -10.86 9.61
CA THR A 240 29.54 -12.05 8.86
C THR A 240 29.49 -13.25 9.79
N ARG A 241 28.36 -13.96 9.77
CA ARG A 241 28.13 -15.22 10.46
C ARG A 241 27.61 -16.22 9.43
N ASP A 242 28.40 -17.22 9.11
CA ASP A 242 28.11 -18.20 8.05
C ASP A 242 27.79 -17.53 6.69
N GLN A 243 26.51 -17.46 6.30
CA GLN A 243 26.04 -16.80 5.07
C GLN A 243 25.38 -15.43 5.33
N ASP A 244 25.11 -15.08 6.58
CA ASP A 244 24.45 -13.83 6.94
C ASP A 244 25.48 -12.70 7.06
N VAL A 245 25.18 -11.57 6.40
CA VAL A 245 26.03 -10.38 6.43
C VAL A 245 25.19 -9.18 6.88
N VAL A 246 25.59 -8.56 7.99
CA VAL A 246 25.00 -7.32 8.50
C VAL A 246 26.04 -6.22 8.45
N CYS A 247 25.78 -5.14 7.72
CA CYS A 247 26.71 -4.03 7.53
C CYS A 247 26.20 -2.73 8.15
N ILE A 248 27.04 -2.06 8.95
CA ILE A 248 26.76 -0.74 9.52
C ILE A 248 27.69 0.28 8.87
N THR A 249 27.11 1.34 8.32
CA THR A 249 27.88 2.41 7.67
C THR A 249 28.47 3.32 8.73
N THR A 250 29.78 3.54 8.68
CA THR A 250 30.44 4.51 9.57
C THR A 250 30.33 5.90 8.94
N LYS A 251 29.66 6.85 9.62
CA LYS A 251 29.65 8.25 9.17
C LYS A 251 31.10 8.73 9.01
N SER A 252 31.47 9.16 7.80
CA SER A 252 32.65 10.02 7.64
C SER A 252 32.33 11.33 8.35
N LYS A 253 33.15 11.69 9.33
CA LYS A 253 33.10 13.02 9.97
C LYS A 253 33.39 14.11 8.94
#